data_AF-R0KZS3-F1
#
_entry.id   AF-R0KZS3-F1
#
_cell.length_a   1.000
_cell.length_b   1.000
_cell.length_c   1.000
_cell.angle_alpha   90.00
_cell.angle_beta   90.00
_cell.angle_gamma   90.00
#
_symmetry.space_group_name_H-M   'P 1'
#
loop_
_entity.id
_entity.type
_entity.pdbx_description
1 polymer ?
#
loop_
_entity_poly.entity_id
_entity_poly.type
_entity_poly.pdbx_seq_one_letter_code
_entity_poly.pdbx_strand_id
1 'polypeptide(L)'
;YNKIWTDAQKDLDIQLQMEREQFLQPEKDRVKVFKMLASSYIKYMRIFRNLEEAHDGLVHQQKRAAIRQVLDGVIGRILEMKKEMVALENSEFHYIDNILEDLKLLPEDIEIPIPRYFIKENLEVLQQREKMLDEILCEAGLQTQAINKTLCFVISFLSVPLKIPVKAMTFEEAVKMIQVAERARQGRRRAVFMKQMYLEEKRKRQTKLQVQTGPNPDDAATRIQKVWRGYIQRKKTEKMREEEMIFLGMSLPPHLKAMSSSQLHAKQINAQQGEVHERNEEVFIKDKLRETEGLDIKETLEDQIGQCFIECR
;
A
#
# COMPACT_ATOMS: atom_id res chain seq x y z
N TYR A 1 -15.78 -8.83 13.50
CA TYR A 1 -15.13 -7.89 12.56
C TYR A 1 -14.59 -6.62 13.23
N ASN A 2 -15.40 -5.74 13.83
CA ASN A 2 -14.85 -4.54 14.52
C ASN A 2 -13.84 -4.90 15.62
N LYS A 3 -14.15 -5.91 16.44
CA LYS A 3 -13.23 -6.42 17.46
C LYS A 3 -11.92 -6.97 16.85
N ILE A 4 -12.04 -7.79 15.80
CA ILE A 4 -10.89 -8.36 15.06
C ILE A 4 -9.99 -7.24 14.50
N TRP A 5 -10.58 -6.20 13.90
CA TRP A 5 -9.84 -5.03 13.44
C TRP A 5 -9.12 -4.32 14.59
N THR A 6 -9.82 -4.03 15.69
CA THR A 6 -9.21 -3.36 16.84
C THR A 6 -8.08 -4.17 17.47
N ASP A 7 -8.25 -5.48 17.55
CA ASP A 7 -7.23 -6.39 18.10
C ASP A 7 -6.03 -6.50 17.13
N ALA A 8 -6.28 -6.65 15.83
CA ALA A 8 -5.22 -6.67 14.81
C ALA A 8 -4.44 -5.35 14.73
N GLN A 9 -5.11 -4.21 14.91
CA GLN A 9 -4.46 -2.90 14.96
C GLN A 9 -3.57 -2.77 16.20
N LYS A 10 -4.03 -3.24 17.37
CA LYS A 10 -3.19 -3.27 18.57
C LYS A 10 -1.97 -4.18 18.39
N ASP A 11 -2.17 -5.36 17.82
CA ASP A 11 -1.08 -6.30 17.53
C ASP A 11 -0.05 -5.69 16.58
N LEU A 12 -0.53 -4.96 15.56
CA LEU A 12 0.33 -4.21 14.64
C LEU A 12 1.10 -3.09 15.34
N ASP A 13 0.45 -2.30 16.18
CA ASP A 13 1.10 -1.21 16.92
C ASP A 13 2.17 -1.76 17.88
N ILE A 14 1.87 -2.86 18.59
CA ILE A 14 2.83 -3.56 19.45
C ILE A 14 4.02 -4.06 18.63
N GLN A 15 3.77 -4.70 17.49
CA GLN A 15 4.83 -5.24 16.64
C GLN A 15 5.73 -4.13 16.09
N LEU A 16 5.14 -3.01 15.63
CA LEU A 16 5.90 -1.85 15.15
C LEU A 16 6.76 -1.22 16.24
N GLN A 17 6.25 -1.16 17.47
CA GLN A 17 7.01 -0.66 18.62
C GLN A 17 8.18 -1.59 18.95
N MET A 18 7.95 -2.91 18.98
CA MET A 18 9.00 -3.90 19.19
C MET A 18 10.09 -3.83 18.12
N GLU A 19 9.72 -3.69 16.85
CA GLU A 19 10.70 -3.54 15.77
C GLU A 19 11.56 -2.30 15.97
N ARG A 20 10.94 -1.14 16.27
CA ARG A 20 11.67 0.10 16.53
C ARG A 20 12.70 -0.08 17.64
N GLU A 21 12.35 -0.79 18.70
CA GLU A 21 13.26 -1.04 19.83
C GLU A 21 14.37 -2.03 19.47
N GLN A 22 14.06 -3.10 18.74
CA GLN A 22 15.00 -4.15 18.37
C GLN A 22 16.04 -3.69 17.33
N PHE A 23 15.66 -2.83 16.38
CA PHE A 23 16.57 -2.33 15.36
C PHE A 23 17.47 -1.15 15.83
N LEU A 24 17.35 -0.68 17.07
CA LEU A 24 18.26 0.32 17.64
C LEU A 24 19.64 -0.25 17.99
N GLN A 25 19.73 -1.56 18.24
CA GLN A 25 20.97 -2.24 18.61
C GLN A 25 21.38 -3.18 17.45
N PRO A 26 22.49 -2.93 16.75
CA PRO A 26 22.94 -3.83 15.70
C PRO A 26 23.44 -5.15 16.33
N GLU A 27 22.57 -6.15 16.35
CA GLU A 27 22.89 -7.50 16.81
C GLU A 27 23.86 -8.17 15.82
N LYS A 28 24.99 -8.69 16.31
CA LYS A 28 26.05 -9.28 15.47
C LYS A 28 25.88 -10.78 15.25
N ASP A 29 25.09 -11.45 16.08
CA ASP A 29 24.88 -12.88 16.01
C ASP A 29 23.84 -13.23 14.94
N ARG A 30 24.29 -13.89 13.88
CA ARG A 30 23.45 -14.28 12.74
C ARG A 30 22.26 -15.13 13.16
N VAL A 31 22.43 -16.05 14.11
CA VAL A 31 21.36 -16.97 14.52
C VAL A 31 20.26 -16.22 15.26
N LYS A 32 20.63 -15.28 16.14
CA LYS A 32 19.67 -14.43 16.84
C LYS A 32 18.94 -13.48 15.89
N VAL A 33 19.67 -12.85 14.97
CA VAL A 33 19.07 -11.98 13.95
C VAL A 33 18.07 -12.77 13.10
N PHE A 34 18.44 -13.98 12.67
CA PHE A 34 17.52 -14.84 11.94
C PHE A 34 16.25 -15.17 12.75
N LYS A 35 16.40 -15.60 14.01
CA LYS A 35 15.25 -15.90 14.89
C LYS A 35 14.34 -14.69 15.08
N MET A 36 14.92 -13.50 15.23
CA MET A 36 14.19 -12.24 15.35
C MET A 36 13.40 -11.94 14.07
N LEU A 37 14.06 -11.97 12.90
CA LEU A 37 13.42 -11.73 11.60
C LEU A 37 12.30 -12.74 11.31
N ALA A 38 12.55 -14.04 11.55
CA ALA A 38 11.57 -15.09 11.36
C ALA A 38 10.36 -14.91 12.30
N SER A 39 10.59 -14.55 13.57
CA SER A 39 9.51 -14.26 14.51
C SER A 39 8.67 -13.06 14.07
N SER A 40 9.30 -11.98 13.62
CA SER A 40 8.60 -10.80 13.09
C SER A 40 7.80 -11.13 11.83
N TYR A 41 8.38 -11.89 10.90
CA TYR A 41 7.71 -12.38 9.70
C TYR A 41 6.42 -13.17 10.05
N ILE A 42 6.51 -14.10 11.00
CA ILE A 42 5.36 -14.89 11.46
C ILE A 42 4.28 -14.00 12.08
N LYS A 43 4.67 -13.05 12.94
CA LYS A 43 3.72 -12.14 13.57
C LYS A 43 3.00 -11.28 12.56
N TYR A 44 3.70 -10.74 11.55
CA TYR A 44 3.06 -10.01 10.46
C TYR A 44 2.12 -10.88 9.64
N MET A 45 2.43 -12.16 9.41
CA MET A 45 1.50 -13.09 8.75
C MET A 45 0.19 -13.25 9.54
N ARG A 46 0.27 -13.39 10.86
CA ARG A 46 -0.93 -13.45 11.71
C ARG A 46 -1.74 -12.15 11.64
N ILE A 47 -1.08 -11.00 11.75
CA ILE A 47 -1.71 -9.69 11.61
C ILE A 47 -2.40 -9.58 10.24
N PHE A 48 -1.71 -9.96 9.17
CA PHE A 48 -2.25 -9.96 7.82
C PHE A 48 -3.54 -10.77 7.70
N ARG A 49 -3.59 -12.00 8.22
CA ARG A 49 -4.82 -12.83 8.21
C ARG A 49 -5.97 -12.16 8.96
N ASN A 50 -5.71 -11.65 10.16
CA ASN A 50 -6.74 -10.99 10.96
C ASN A 50 -7.27 -9.72 10.27
N LEU A 51 -6.39 -8.96 9.64
CA LEU A 51 -6.74 -7.78 8.85
C LEU A 51 -7.55 -8.13 7.60
N GLU A 52 -7.21 -9.23 6.93
CA GLU A 52 -7.91 -9.72 5.74
C GLU A 52 -9.33 -10.17 6.09
N GLU A 53 -9.49 -10.91 7.19
CA GLU A 53 -10.80 -11.31 7.72
C GLU A 53 -11.63 -10.11 8.14
N ALA A 54 -11.02 -9.13 8.82
CA ALA A 54 -11.69 -7.89 9.18
C ALA A 54 -12.12 -7.09 7.94
N HIS A 55 -11.25 -6.99 6.93
CA HIS A 55 -11.54 -6.30 5.67
C HIS A 55 -12.69 -6.97 4.91
N ASP A 56 -12.74 -8.30 4.84
CA ASP A 56 -13.78 -9.00 4.10
C ASP A 56 -15.16 -8.85 4.74
N GLY A 57 -15.24 -8.95 6.08
CA GLY A 57 -16.48 -8.85 6.84
C GLY A 57 -17.05 -7.44 7.03
N LEU A 58 -16.33 -6.39 6.61
CA LEU A 58 -16.79 -5.01 6.76
C LEU A 58 -17.59 -4.51 5.55
N VAL A 59 -18.83 -4.10 5.82
CA VAL A 59 -19.76 -3.54 4.81
C VAL A 59 -19.47 -2.06 4.54
N HIS A 60 -18.93 -1.32 5.52
CA HIS A 60 -18.71 0.11 5.38
C HIS A 60 -17.50 0.45 4.50
N GLN A 61 -17.74 1.07 3.35
CA GLN A 61 -16.73 1.39 2.34
C GLN A 61 -15.56 2.25 2.84
N GLN A 62 -15.79 3.29 3.65
CA GLN A 62 -14.73 4.16 4.16
C GLN A 62 -13.76 3.40 5.09
N LYS A 63 -14.31 2.66 6.06
CA LYS A 63 -13.50 1.82 6.96
C LYS A 63 -12.76 0.74 6.17
N ARG A 64 -13.42 0.13 5.19
CA ARG A 64 -12.82 -0.89 4.32
C ARG A 64 -11.63 -0.34 3.52
N ALA A 65 -11.75 0.86 2.95
CA ALA A 65 -10.66 1.53 2.25
C ALA A 65 -9.46 1.83 3.16
N ALA A 66 -9.71 2.27 4.40
CA ALA A 66 -8.65 2.52 5.38
C ALA A 66 -7.91 1.22 5.75
N ILE A 67 -8.65 0.14 6.04
CA ILE A 67 -8.07 -1.17 6.39
C ILE A 67 -7.26 -1.74 5.23
N ARG A 68 -7.74 -1.54 3.99
CA ARG A 68 -6.99 -1.96 2.80
C ARG A 68 -5.63 -1.29 2.71
N GLN A 69 -5.52 0.01 2.99
CA GLN A 69 -4.21 0.69 2.98
C GLN A 69 -3.25 0.08 4.01
N VAL A 70 -3.77 -0.25 5.20
CA VAL A 70 -2.99 -0.92 6.25
C VAL A 70 -2.58 -2.33 5.82
N LEU A 71 -3.49 -3.10 5.21
CA LEU A 71 -3.19 -4.41 4.62
C LEU A 71 -2.06 -4.35 3.59
N ASP A 72 -2.14 -3.42 2.63
CA ASP A 72 -1.10 -3.25 1.61
C ASP A 72 0.26 -2.90 2.24
N GLY A 73 0.25 -2.09 3.31
CA GLY A 73 1.46 -1.80 4.11
C GLY A 73 2.02 -3.03 4.82
N VAL A 74 1.18 -3.86 5.44
CA VAL A 74 1.59 -5.11 6.09
C VAL A 74 2.16 -6.11 5.08
N ILE A 75 1.54 -6.22 3.88
CA ILE A 75 2.08 -7.04 2.78
C ILE A 75 3.49 -6.55 2.38
N GLY A 76 3.66 -5.22 2.25
CA GLY A 76 4.97 -4.63 1.98
C GLY A 76 6.00 -5.03 3.04
N ARG A 77 5.64 -4.91 4.32
CA ARG A 77 6.54 -5.26 5.43
C ARG A 77 6.90 -6.75 5.47
N ILE A 78 5.94 -7.63 5.17
CA ILE A 78 6.17 -9.07 5.03
C ILE A 78 7.24 -9.36 3.96
N LEU A 79 7.15 -8.70 2.80
CA LEU A 79 8.10 -8.88 1.70
C LEU A 79 9.49 -8.35 2.06
N GLU A 80 9.58 -7.24 2.79
CA GLU A 80 10.84 -6.72 3.32
C GLU A 80 11.49 -7.71 4.29
N MET A 81 10.74 -8.22 5.27
CA MET A 81 11.25 -9.23 6.22
C MET A 81 11.73 -10.49 5.49
N LYS A 82 10.94 -10.98 4.53
CA LYS A 82 11.36 -12.14 3.74
C LYS A 82 12.64 -11.87 2.96
N LYS A 83 12.77 -10.67 2.36
CA LYS A 83 13.98 -10.27 1.63
C LYS A 83 15.21 -10.21 2.54
N GLU A 84 15.07 -9.69 3.76
CA GLU A 84 16.14 -9.65 4.74
C GLU A 84 16.56 -11.05 5.18
N MET A 85 15.60 -11.96 5.43
CA MET A 85 15.89 -13.37 5.74
C MET A 85 16.68 -14.04 4.61
N VAL A 86 16.22 -13.88 3.36
CA VAL A 86 16.90 -14.43 2.17
C VAL A 86 18.32 -13.89 2.06
N ALA A 87 18.53 -12.59 2.30
CA ALA A 87 19.85 -11.97 2.25
C ALA A 87 20.78 -12.48 3.36
N LEU A 88 20.23 -12.85 4.52
CA LEU A 88 21.01 -13.35 5.66
C LEU A 88 21.46 -14.80 5.47
N GLU A 89 20.58 -15.67 4.94
CA GLU A 89 20.88 -17.10 4.73
C GLU A 89 21.34 -17.45 3.31
N ASN A 90 21.23 -16.52 2.36
CA ASN A 90 21.44 -16.73 0.91
C ASN A 90 20.59 -17.86 0.32
N SER A 91 19.38 -18.07 0.86
CA SER A 91 18.43 -19.09 0.43
C SER A 91 17.02 -18.53 0.37
N GLU A 92 16.22 -18.97 -0.59
CA GLU A 92 14.78 -18.65 -0.64
C GLU A 92 13.97 -19.51 0.36
N PHE A 93 14.47 -20.71 0.65
CA PHE A 93 13.89 -21.70 1.53
C PHE A 93 14.53 -21.62 2.92
N HIS A 94 13.69 -21.46 3.94
CA HIS A 94 14.12 -21.25 5.32
C HIS A 94 13.44 -22.30 6.21
N TYR A 95 14.19 -22.93 7.10
CA TYR A 95 13.68 -23.93 8.03
C TYR A 95 13.30 -23.24 9.35
N ILE A 96 12.00 -23.02 9.54
CA ILE A 96 11.45 -22.22 10.66
C ILE A 96 10.76 -23.12 11.70
N ASP A 97 10.88 -24.45 11.58
CA ASP A 97 10.14 -25.43 12.39
C ASP A 97 10.35 -25.24 13.90
N ASN A 98 11.57 -24.96 14.33
CA ASN A 98 11.87 -24.73 15.75
C ASN A 98 11.15 -23.47 16.29
N ILE A 99 11.04 -22.42 15.47
CA ILE A 99 10.40 -21.16 15.86
C ILE A 99 8.88 -21.32 15.82
N LEU A 100 8.38 -22.10 14.87
CA LEU A 100 6.98 -22.52 14.79
C LEU A 100 6.56 -23.31 16.04
N GLU A 101 7.39 -24.26 16.47
CA GLU A 101 7.18 -25.06 17.68
C GLU A 101 7.14 -24.17 18.93
N ASP A 102 8.11 -23.27 19.08
CA ASP A 102 8.16 -22.27 20.17
C ASP A 102 6.88 -21.42 20.24
N LEU A 103 6.34 -21.04 19.08
CA LEU A 103 5.13 -20.22 18.95
C LEU A 103 3.82 -21.03 18.93
N LYS A 104 3.90 -22.36 19.03
CA LYS A 104 2.78 -23.30 18.96
C LYS A 104 1.92 -23.11 17.71
N LEU A 105 2.59 -23.02 16.57
CA LEU A 105 1.96 -22.80 15.26
C LEU A 105 2.12 -23.98 14.34
N LEU A 106 1.14 -24.13 13.43
CA LEU A 106 1.22 -25.07 12.32
C LEU A 106 1.82 -24.39 11.08
N PRO A 107 2.46 -25.15 10.17
CA PRO A 107 2.96 -24.60 8.91
C PRO A 107 1.86 -23.92 8.06
N GLU A 108 0.64 -24.45 8.11
CA GLU A 108 -0.57 -23.90 7.47
C GLU A 108 -0.85 -22.46 7.92
N ASP A 109 -0.52 -22.11 9.16
CA ASP A 109 -0.72 -20.77 9.71
C ASP A 109 0.24 -19.72 9.12
N ILE A 110 1.31 -20.14 8.44
CA ILE A 110 2.29 -19.25 7.78
C ILE A 110 2.06 -19.16 6.25
N GLU A 111 1.30 -20.09 5.65
CA GLU A 111 1.05 -20.07 4.20
C GLU A 111 0.38 -18.77 3.74
N ILE A 112 1.05 -17.99 2.88
CA ILE A 112 0.58 -16.66 2.46
C ILE A 112 -0.74 -16.80 1.67
N PRO A 113 -1.91 -16.41 2.23
CA PRO A 113 -3.15 -16.49 1.48
C PRO A 113 -3.23 -15.32 0.49
N ILE A 114 -3.85 -15.55 -0.67
CA ILE A 114 -4.15 -14.47 -1.62
C ILE A 114 -5.32 -13.65 -1.06
N PRO A 115 -5.15 -12.34 -0.80
CA PRO A 115 -6.23 -11.53 -0.24
C PRO A 115 -7.47 -11.52 -1.16
N ARG A 116 -8.66 -11.73 -0.59
CA ARG A 116 -9.92 -11.82 -1.37
C ARG A 116 -10.24 -10.56 -2.17
N TYR A 117 -9.85 -9.39 -1.66
CA TYR A 117 -10.08 -8.12 -2.36
C TYR A 117 -9.32 -8.04 -3.68
N PHE A 118 -8.12 -8.64 -3.74
CA PHE A 118 -7.32 -8.67 -4.95
C PHE A 118 -8.03 -9.40 -6.09
N ILE A 119 -8.76 -10.47 -5.75
CA ILE A 119 -9.57 -11.23 -6.72
C ILE A 119 -10.80 -10.40 -7.13
N LYS A 120 -11.52 -9.83 -6.15
CA LYS A 120 -12.76 -9.07 -6.39
C LYS A 120 -12.53 -7.85 -7.28
N GLU A 121 -11.43 -7.12 -7.05
CA GLU A 121 -11.15 -5.88 -7.78
C GLU A 121 -10.55 -6.12 -9.16
N ASN A 122 -9.78 -7.19 -9.33
CA ASN A 122 -9.19 -7.55 -10.61
C ASN A 122 -10.07 -8.52 -11.41
N LEU A 123 -11.32 -8.77 -10.99
CA LEU A 123 -12.17 -9.81 -11.57
C LEU A 123 -12.33 -9.65 -13.09
N GLU A 124 -12.54 -8.43 -13.58
CA GLU A 124 -12.67 -8.15 -15.00
C GLU A 124 -11.39 -8.49 -15.77
N VAL A 125 -10.24 -8.09 -15.23
CA VAL A 125 -8.92 -8.39 -15.81
C VAL A 125 -8.67 -9.90 -15.82
N LEU A 126 -9.04 -10.59 -14.74
CA LEU A 126 -8.91 -12.04 -14.63
C LEU A 126 -9.80 -12.76 -15.64
N GLN A 127 -11.05 -12.32 -15.82
CA GLN A 127 -11.96 -12.86 -16.83
C GLN A 127 -11.46 -12.61 -18.26
N GLN A 128 -10.89 -11.43 -18.53
CA GLN A 128 -10.29 -11.15 -19.84
C GLN A 128 -9.08 -12.05 -20.11
N ARG A 129 -8.21 -12.25 -19.10
CA ARG A 129 -7.07 -13.17 -19.22
C ARG A 129 -7.52 -14.62 -19.39
N GLU A 130 -8.58 -15.03 -18.71
CA GLU A 130 -9.19 -16.36 -18.87
C GLU A 130 -9.70 -16.55 -20.29
N LYS A 131 -10.43 -15.58 -20.86
CA LYS A 131 -10.87 -15.62 -22.27
C LYS A 131 -9.69 -15.71 -23.24
N MET A 132 -8.65 -14.91 -23.03
CA MET A 132 -7.44 -14.95 -23.85
C MET A 132 -6.74 -16.31 -23.77
N LEU A 133 -6.68 -16.91 -22.58
CA LEU A 133 -6.14 -18.26 -22.40
C LEU A 133 -7.00 -19.29 -23.12
N ASP A 134 -8.33 -19.20 -23.01
CA ASP A 134 -9.25 -20.07 -23.72
C ASP A 134 -9.03 -19.94 -25.24
N GLU A 135 -8.93 -18.72 -25.78
CA GLU A 135 -8.63 -18.46 -27.19
C GLU A 135 -7.29 -19.09 -27.62
N ILE A 136 -6.20 -18.88 -26.87
CA ILE A 136 -4.89 -19.47 -27.15
C ILE A 136 -4.96 -21.00 -27.12
N LEU A 137 -5.69 -21.59 -26.16
CA LEU A 137 -5.86 -23.04 -26.06
C LEU A 137 -6.70 -23.59 -27.22
N CYS A 138 -7.70 -22.83 -27.70
CA CYS A 138 -8.45 -23.15 -28.90
C CYS A 138 -7.54 -23.15 -30.13
N GLU A 139 -6.75 -22.09 -30.31
CA GLU A 139 -5.80 -21.94 -31.43
C GLU A 139 -4.72 -23.03 -31.42
N ALA A 140 -4.24 -23.41 -30.23
CA ALA A 140 -3.27 -24.48 -30.05
C ALA A 140 -3.88 -25.88 -30.25
N GLY A 141 -5.19 -26.00 -30.48
CA GLY A 141 -5.89 -27.29 -30.62
C GLY A 141 -5.93 -28.11 -29.33
N LEU A 142 -5.69 -27.48 -28.16
CA LEU A 142 -5.68 -28.10 -26.84
C LEU A 142 -7.02 -27.94 -26.11
N GLN A 143 -8.08 -27.57 -26.84
CA GLN A 143 -9.39 -27.30 -26.27
C GLN A 143 -9.92 -28.57 -25.56
N THR A 144 -9.91 -28.55 -24.22
CA THR A 144 -10.71 -29.46 -23.42
C THR A 144 -12.17 -29.12 -23.70
N GLN A 145 -12.81 -29.87 -24.59
CA GLN A 145 -14.26 -29.80 -24.81
C GLN A 145 -14.95 -29.81 -23.46
N ALA A 146 -15.54 -28.69 -23.07
CA ALA A 146 -16.46 -28.47 -21.95
C ALA A 146 -16.57 -29.62 -20.94
N ILE A 147 -15.47 -30.00 -20.31
CA ILE A 147 -15.54 -30.73 -19.05
C ILE A 147 -15.91 -29.63 -18.06
N ASN A 148 -17.20 -29.57 -17.71
CA ASN A 148 -17.76 -28.63 -16.73
C ASN A 148 -16.68 -28.20 -15.74
N LYS A 149 -16.39 -26.91 -15.62
CA LYS A 149 -15.29 -26.38 -14.78
C LYS A 149 -15.30 -26.97 -13.35
N THR A 150 -16.47 -27.39 -12.86
CA THR A 150 -16.67 -28.16 -11.62
C THR A 150 -15.95 -29.52 -11.59
N LEU A 151 -15.96 -30.28 -12.69
CA LEU A 151 -15.34 -31.60 -12.79
C LEU A 151 -13.81 -31.51 -12.88
N CYS A 152 -13.26 -30.46 -13.49
CA CYS A 152 -11.80 -30.27 -13.61
C CYS A 152 -11.14 -30.07 -12.23
N PHE A 153 -11.81 -29.35 -11.31
CA PHE A 153 -11.36 -29.18 -9.94
C PHE A 153 -11.33 -30.53 -9.18
N VAL A 154 -12.38 -31.34 -9.36
CA VAL A 154 -12.52 -32.67 -8.74
C VAL A 154 -11.51 -33.69 -9.32
N ILE A 155 -11.23 -33.62 -10.62
CA ILE A 155 -10.29 -34.53 -11.29
C ILE A 155 -8.84 -34.26 -10.88
N SER A 156 -8.45 -33.01 -10.59
CA SER A 156 -7.10 -32.72 -10.08
C SER A 156 -6.84 -33.32 -8.70
N PHE A 157 -7.88 -33.42 -7.86
CA PHE A 157 -7.80 -33.97 -6.51
C PHE A 157 -7.79 -35.51 -6.47
N LEU A 158 -8.34 -36.18 -7.49
CA LEU A 158 -8.53 -37.63 -7.53
C LEU A 158 -7.50 -38.40 -8.39
N SER A 159 -6.48 -37.72 -8.93
CA SER A 159 -5.42 -38.36 -9.74
C SER A 159 -5.95 -39.31 -10.84
N VAL A 160 -7.06 -38.94 -11.50
CA VAL A 160 -7.57 -39.71 -12.64
C VAL A 160 -6.90 -39.20 -13.91
N PRO A 161 -6.13 -40.02 -14.65
CA PRO A 161 -5.42 -39.57 -15.83
C PRO A 161 -6.43 -39.26 -16.94
N LEU A 162 -6.61 -37.98 -17.23
CA LEU A 162 -7.36 -37.51 -18.39
C LEU A 162 -6.59 -37.91 -19.65
N LYS A 163 -7.02 -38.98 -20.33
CA LYS A 163 -6.48 -39.39 -21.63
C LYS A 163 -6.95 -38.41 -22.71
N ILE A 164 -6.35 -37.22 -22.72
CA ILE A 164 -6.36 -36.35 -23.89
C ILE A 164 -5.61 -37.12 -24.99
N PRO A 165 -6.16 -37.30 -26.21
CA PRO A 165 -5.41 -37.85 -27.32
C PRO A 165 -4.39 -36.79 -27.77
N VAL A 166 -3.33 -36.60 -26.98
CA VAL A 166 -2.17 -35.84 -27.39
C VAL A 166 -1.54 -36.65 -28.51
N LYS A 167 -1.60 -36.13 -29.74
CA LYS A 167 -0.88 -36.72 -30.87
C LYS A 167 0.58 -36.82 -30.44
N ALA A 168 1.08 -38.05 -30.26
CA ALA A 168 2.43 -38.25 -29.76
C ALA A 168 3.40 -37.60 -30.74
N MET A 169 4.09 -36.55 -30.28
CA MET A 169 5.10 -35.86 -31.05
C MET A 169 6.17 -36.85 -31.47
N THR A 170 6.55 -36.85 -32.74
CA THR A 170 7.64 -37.71 -33.20
C THR A 170 8.97 -37.24 -32.61
N PHE A 171 9.93 -38.14 -32.45
CA PHE A 171 11.25 -37.80 -31.91
C PHE A 171 11.93 -36.67 -32.71
N GLU A 172 11.79 -36.69 -34.03
CA GLU A 172 12.34 -35.66 -34.91
C GLU A 172 11.68 -34.29 -34.74
N GLU A 173 10.37 -34.26 -34.56
CA GLU A 173 9.63 -33.02 -34.25
C GLU A 173 10.08 -32.45 -32.90
N ALA A 174 10.27 -33.30 -31.88
CA ALA A 174 10.75 -32.88 -30.58
C ALA A 174 12.16 -32.27 -30.66
N VAL A 175 13.08 -32.92 -31.39
CA VAL A 175 14.44 -32.40 -31.62
C VAL A 175 14.39 -31.04 -32.34
N LYS A 176 13.58 -30.92 -33.40
CA LYS A 176 13.43 -29.66 -34.14
C LYS A 176 12.89 -28.54 -33.25
N MET A 177 11.87 -28.81 -32.43
CA MET A 177 11.31 -27.83 -31.50
C MET A 177 12.36 -27.35 -30.49
N ILE A 178 13.11 -28.27 -29.89
CA ILE A 178 14.18 -27.93 -28.93
C ILE A 178 15.26 -27.07 -29.60
N GLN A 179 15.69 -27.44 -30.81
CA GLN A 179 16.70 -26.68 -31.54
C GLN A 179 16.22 -25.27 -31.94
N VAL A 180 14.97 -25.13 -32.37
CA VAL A 180 14.37 -23.83 -32.70
C VAL A 180 14.27 -22.96 -31.44
N ALA A 181 13.78 -23.53 -30.33
CA ALA A 181 13.67 -22.83 -29.05
C ALA A 181 15.04 -22.38 -28.52
N GLU A 182 16.06 -23.24 -28.60
CA GLU A 182 17.42 -22.92 -28.17
C GLU A 182 18.05 -21.86 -29.08
N ARG A 183 17.86 -21.94 -30.40
CA ARG A 183 18.30 -20.89 -31.33
C ARG A 183 17.63 -19.54 -31.02
N ALA A 184 16.33 -19.54 -30.72
CA ALA A 184 15.60 -18.33 -30.33
C ALA A 184 16.10 -17.77 -28.99
N ARG A 185 16.36 -18.62 -27.99
CA ARG A 185 16.93 -18.22 -26.70
C ARG A 185 18.31 -17.58 -26.87
N GLN A 186 19.18 -18.20 -27.66
CA GLN A 186 20.49 -17.65 -27.98
C GLN A 186 20.37 -16.33 -28.75
N GLY A 187 19.46 -16.24 -29.71
CA GLY A 187 19.16 -15.01 -30.45
C GLY A 187 18.77 -13.85 -29.51
N ARG A 188 17.88 -14.11 -28.54
CA ARG A 188 17.51 -13.12 -27.51
C ARG A 188 18.71 -12.70 -26.66
N ARG A 189 19.52 -13.65 -26.17
CA ARG A 189 20.74 -13.32 -25.38
C ARG A 189 21.73 -12.47 -26.20
N ARG A 190 21.98 -12.83 -27.45
CA ARG A 190 22.85 -12.07 -28.36
C ARG A 190 22.29 -10.67 -28.63
N ALA A 191 20.99 -10.53 -28.88
CA ALA A 191 20.36 -9.23 -29.11
C ALA A 191 20.48 -8.31 -27.89
N VAL A 192 20.26 -8.84 -26.68
CA VAL A 192 20.46 -8.09 -25.43
C VAL A 192 21.91 -7.63 -25.29
N PHE A 193 22.87 -8.52 -25.50
CA PHE A 193 24.30 -8.19 -25.43
C PHE A 193 24.72 -7.15 -26.47
N MET A 194 24.31 -7.31 -27.73
CA MET A 194 24.59 -6.35 -28.81
C MET A 194 23.96 -4.97 -28.53
N LYS A 195 22.76 -4.94 -27.96
CA LYS A 195 22.12 -3.70 -27.53
C LYS A 195 22.93 -2.99 -26.44
N GLN A 196 23.44 -3.73 -25.45
CA GLN A 196 24.30 -3.17 -24.41
C GLN A 196 25.58 -2.56 -24.99
N MET A 197 26.26 -3.31 -25.87
CA MET A 197 27.47 -2.82 -26.56
C MET A 197 27.20 -1.55 -27.38
N TYR A 198 26.10 -1.52 -28.14
CA TYR A 198 25.72 -0.34 -28.93
C TYR A 198 25.47 0.88 -28.04
N LEU A 199 24.77 0.73 -26.91
CA LEU A 199 24.51 1.82 -25.98
C LEU A 199 25.80 2.31 -25.30
N GLU A 200 26.71 1.42 -24.95
CA GLU A 200 28.04 1.78 -24.44
C GLU A 200 28.88 2.54 -25.46
N GLU A 201 28.89 2.08 -26.72
CA GLU A 201 29.62 2.76 -27.78
C GLU A 201 29.02 4.13 -28.08
N LYS A 202 27.68 4.24 -28.11
CA LYS A 202 26.99 5.53 -28.23
C LYS A 202 27.37 6.48 -27.11
N ARG A 203 27.42 6.01 -25.85
CA ARG A 203 27.89 6.81 -24.71
C ARG A 203 29.33 7.25 -24.90
N LYS A 204 30.25 6.35 -25.26
CA LYS A 204 31.65 6.68 -25.54
C LYS A 204 31.80 7.71 -26.66
N ARG A 205 31.01 7.62 -27.74
CA ARG A 205 30.99 8.61 -28.82
C ARG A 205 30.50 9.97 -28.34
N GLN A 206 29.43 10.01 -27.53
CA GLN A 206 28.92 11.25 -26.94
C GLN A 206 29.94 11.89 -26.00
N THR A 207 30.58 11.11 -25.12
CA THR A 207 31.65 11.61 -24.25
C THR A 207 32.85 12.11 -25.05
N LYS A 208 33.28 11.40 -26.11
CA LYS A 208 34.35 11.87 -27.00
C LYS A 208 34.01 13.17 -27.70
N LEU A 209 32.77 13.31 -28.20
CA LEU A 209 32.29 14.54 -28.83
C LEU A 209 32.24 15.70 -27.84
N GLN A 210 31.84 15.45 -26.59
CA GLN A 210 31.77 16.44 -25.52
C GLN A 210 33.15 16.83 -24.97
N VAL A 211 34.14 15.93 -25.08
CA VAL A 211 35.55 16.21 -24.74
C VAL A 211 36.25 16.98 -25.86
N GLN A 212 35.92 16.71 -27.13
CA GLN A 212 36.47 17.46 -28.28
C GLN A 212 35.80 18.83 -28.49
N THR A 213 34.50 18.92 -28.21
CA THR A 213 33.71 20.14 -28.28
C THR A 213 33.09 20.33 -26.89
N GLY A 214 33.68 21.17 -26.06
CA GLY A 214 33.05 21.60 -24.81
C GLY A 214 31.64 22.15 -25.06
N PRO A 215 30.76 22.22 -24.05
CA PRO A 215 29.40 22.72 -24.23
C PRO A 215 29.45 24.10 -24.89
N ASN A 216 28.90 24.22 -26.09
CA ASN A 216 28.90 25.45 -26.86
C ASN A 216 28.23 26.56 -26.01
N PRO A 217 28.95 27.64 -25.65
CA PRO A 217 28.41 28.70 -24.81
C PRO A 217 27.14 29.32 -25.40
N ASP A 218 27.00 29.33 -26.74
CA ASP A 218 25.81 29.85 -27.41
C ASP A 218 24.57 28.96 -27.23
N ASP A 219 24.75 27.64 -27.18
CA ASP A 219 23.64 26.70 -26.90
C ASP A 219 23.19 26.80 -25.44
N ALA A 220 24.14 26.99 -24.52
CA ALA A 220 23.85 27.23 -23.11
C ALA A 220 23.12 28.58 -22.93
N ALA A 221 23.61 29.63 -23.58
CA ALA A 221 22.97 30.95 -23.58
C ALA A 221 21.55 30.87 -24.15
N THR A 222 21.33 30.15 -25.26
CA THR A 222 20.01 29.96 -25.86
C THR A 222 19.03 29.27 -24.91
N ARG A 223 19.49 28.24 -24.17
CA ARG A 223 18.66 27.56 -23.16
C ARG A 223 18.29 28.49 -22.00
N ILE A 224 19.26 29.24 -21.47
CA ILE A 224 19.03 30.20 -20.38
C ILE A 224 18.06 31.29 -20.83
N GLN A 225 18.29 31.88 -22.01
CA GLN A 225 17.44 32.91 -22.59
C GLN A 225 16.01 32.41 -22.84
N LYS A 226 15.84 31.18 -23.33
CA LYS A 226 14.53 30.55 -23.53
C LYS A 226 13.75 30.43 -22.22
N VAL A 227 14.41 29.94 -21.16
CA VAL A 227 13.78 29.80 -19.84
C VAL A 227 13.40 31.16 -19.27
N TRP A 228 14.31 32.13 -19.34
CA TRP A 228 14.11 33.49 -18.83
C TRP A 228 12.97 34.23 -19.56
N ARG A 229 12.95 34.20 -20.90
CA ARG A 229 11.87 34.79 -21.71
C ARG A 229 10.51 34.16 -21.35
N GLY A 230 10.47 32.84 -21.16
CA GLY A 230 9.26 32.16 -20.73
C GLY A 230 8.79 32.55 -19.33
N TYR A 231 9.72 32.72 -18.38
CA TYR A 231 9.41 33.19 -17.03
C TYR A 231 8.82 34.61 -17.04
N ILE A 232 9.47 35.55 -17.72
CA ILE A 232 8.98 36.93 -17.85
C ILE A 232 7.57 36.95 -18.46
N GLN A 233 7.34 36.20 -19.53
CA GLN A 233 6.03 36.19 -20.18
C GLN A 233 4.95 35.65 -19.25
N ARG A 234 5.22 34.56 -18.51
CA ARG A 234 4.27 34.04 -17.52
C ARG A 234 3.97 35.06 -16.43
N LYS A 235 4.98 35.75 -15.89
CA LYS A 235 4.78 36.81 -14.89
C LYS A 235 3.97 37.98 -15.43
N LYS A 236 4.20 38.39 -16.67
CA LYS A 236 3.40 39.42 -17.34
C LYS A 236 1.95 38.97 -17.52
N THR A 237 1.72 37.74 -17.97
CA THR A 237 0.37 37.19 -18.12
C THR A 237 -0.36 37.05 -16.81
N GLU A 238 0.31 36.60 -15.75
CA GLU A 238 -0.24 36.54 -14.39
C GLU A 238 -0.72 37.93 -13.95
N LYS A 239 0.13 38.95 -14.10
CA LYS A 239 -0.22 40.34 -13.78
C LYS A 239 -1.42 40.86 -14.60
N MET A 240 -1.43 40.62 -15.91
CA MET A 240 -2.56 41.03 -16.77
C MET A 240 -3.86 40.36 -16.35
N ARG A 241 -3.84 39.07 -15.96
CA ARG A 241 -5.03 38.39 -15.43
C ARG A 241 -5.49 38.99 -14.10
N GLU A 242 -4.55 39.32 -13.21
CA GLU A 242 -4.91 39.98 -11.95
C GLU A 242 -5.55 41.35 -12.19
N GLU A 243 -4.98 42.15 -13.09
CA GLU A 243 -5.52 43.46 -13.50
C GLU A 243 -6.92 43.30 -14.14
N GLU A 244 -7.12 42.29 -14.99
CA GLU A 244 -8.41 41.96 -15.60
C GLU A 244 -9.44 41.49 -14.56
N MET A 245 -9.05 40.65 -13.60
CA MET A 245 -9.93 40.19 -12.52
C MET A 245 -10.33 41.33 -11.57
N ILE A 246 -9.47 42.32 -11.37
CA ILE A 246 -9.80 43.55 -10.63
C ILE A 246 -10.76 44.41 -11.45
N PHE A 247 -10.48 44.58 -12.75
CA PHE A 247 -11.32 45.37 -13.65
C PHE A 247 -12.74 44.80 -13.79
N LEU A 248 -12.87 43.48 -13.89
CA LEU A 248 -14.16 42.77 -13.94
C LEU A 248 -14.89 42.72 -12.57
N GLY A 249 -14.27 43.26 -11.50
CA GLY A 249 -14.85 43.28 -10.16
C GLY A 249 -14.88 41.93 -9.44
N MET A 250 -14.21 40.91 -9.98
CA MET A 250 -14.12 39.55 -9.42
C MET A 250 -13.09 39.46 -8.28
N SER A 251 -12.20 40.46 -8.16
CA SER A 251 -11.23 40.55 -7.08
C SER A 251 -11.04 42.01 -6.62
N LEU A 252 -10.81 42.22 -5.32
CA LEU A 252 -10.60 43.56 -4.79
C LEU A 252 -9.20 44.10 -5.12
N PRO A 253 -9.07 45.40 -5.42
CA PRO A 253 -7.79 46.09 -5.52
C PRO A 253 -6.89 45.81 -4.31
N PRO A 254 -5.54 45.72 -4.49
CA PRO A 254 -4.60 45.32 -3.43
C PRO A 254 -4.71 46.14 -2.14
N HIS A 255 -4.99 47.45 -2.25
CA HIS A 255 -5.15 48.34 -1.10
C HIS A 255 -6.41 48.04 -0.26
N LEU A 256 -7.50 47.59 -0.90
CA LEU A 256 -8.73 47.19 -0.22
C LEU A 256 -8.65 45.76 0.32
N LYS A 257 -7.88 44.88 -0.33
CA LYS A 257 -7.63 43.51 0.12
C LYS A 257 -6.79 43.45 1.41
N ALA A 258 -5.88 44.41 1.61
CA ALA A 258 -5.14 44.58 2.86
C ALA A 258 -6.03 45.08 4.03
N MET A 259 -7.01 45.94 3.73
CA MET A 259 -8.00 46.39 4.72
C MET A 259 -8.97 45.27 5.12
N SER A 260 -9.44 44.44 4.17
CA SER A 260 -10.37 43.34 4.49
C SER A 260 -9.70 42.20 5.26
N SER A 261 -8.42 41.91 5.01
CA SER A 261 -7.65 40.93 5.79
C SER A 261 -7.44 41.38 7.24
N SER A 262 -7.21 42.68 7.47
CA SER A 262 -7.10 43.27 8.81
C SER A 262 -8.44 43.18 9.58
N GLN A 263 -9.57 43.38 8.88
CA GLN A 263 -10.92 43.20 9.43
C GLN A 263 -11.27 41.73 9.71
N LEU A 264 -10.79 40.79 8.88
CA LEU A 264 -10.96 39.36 9.12
C LEU A 264 -10.16 38.89 10.34
N HIS A 265 -8.93 39.38 10.51
CA HIS A 265 -8.14 39.12 11.72
C HIS A 265 -8.79 39.71 12.99
N ALA A 266 -9.36 40.92 12.92
CA ALA A 266 -10.10 41.50 14.04
C ALA A 266 -11.38 40.72 14.40
N LYS A 267 -12.12 40.21 13.39
CA LYS A 267 -13.28 39.32 13.62
C LYS A 267 -12.86 37.99 14.25
N GLN A 268 -11.71 37.44 13.87
CA GLN A 268 -11.22 36.17 14.40
C GLN A 268 -10.76 36.29 15.86
N ILE A 269 -10.15 37.42 16.24
CA ILE A 269 -9.79 37.72 17.63
C ILE A 269 -11.06 37.91 18.49
N ASN A 270 -12.09 38.60 17.99
CA ASN A 270 -13.35 38.78 18.71
C ASN A 270 -14.14 37.46 18.86
N ALA A 271 -14.10 36.58 17.85
CA ALA A 271 -14.72 35.25 17.94
C ALA A 271 -14.05 34.37 19.02
N GLN A 272 -12.72 34.40 19.11
CA GLN A 272 -11.98 33.70 20.16
C GLN A 272 -12.22 34.26 21.56
N GLN A 273 -12.46 35.58 21.69
CA GLN A 273 -12.84 36.18 22.98
C GLN A 273 -14.27 35.82 23.39
N GLY A 274 -15.19 35.62 22.45
CA GLY A 274 -16.55 35.13 22.72
C GLY A 274 -16.57 33.69 23.26
N GLU A 275 -15.82 32.78 22.63
CA GLU A 275 -15.70 31.39 23.08
C GLU A 275 -15.09 31.26 24.49
N VAL A 276 -14.16 32.15 24.86
CA VAL A 276 -13.57 32.19 26.22
C VAL A 276 -14.57 32.73 27.24
N HIS A 277 -15.48 33.63 26.86
CA HIS A 277 -16.52 34.15 27.74
C HIS A 277 -17.62 33.11 28.00
N GLU A 278 -18.13 32.45 26.95
CA GLU A 278 -19.12 31.36 27.08
C GLU A 278 -18.59 30.23 27.97
N ARG A 279 -17.31 29.83 27.79
CA ARG A 279 -16.70 28.78 28.62
C ARG A 279 -16.59 29.18 30.09
N ASN A 280 -16.38 30.45 30.40
CA ASN A 280 -16.32 30.94 31.78
C ASN A 280 -17.72 31.05 32.42
N GLU A 281 -18.75 31.41 31.64
CA GLU A 281 -20.14 31.41 32.10
C GLU A 281 -20.65 29.99 32.38
N GLU A 282 -20.31 29.01 31.53
CA GLU A 282 -20.64 27.60 31.75
C GLU A 282 -20.02 27.03 33.05
N VAL A 283 -18.77 27.41 33.35
CA VAL A 283 -18.09 26.99 34.59
C VAL A 283 -18.78 27.60 35.81
N PHE A 284 -19.16 28.89 35.75
CA PHE A 284 -19.89 29.55 36.82
C PHE A 284 -21.28 28.93 37.07
N ILE A 285 -22.01 28.58 36.00
CA ILE A 285 -23.32 27.94 36.11
C ILE A 285 -23.20 26.53 36.72
N LYS A 286 -22.17 25.76 36.33
CA LYS A 286 -21.89 24.43 36.91
C LYS A 286 -21.59 24.50 38.39
N ASP A 287 -20.78 25.45 38.83
CA ASP A 287 -20.46 25.60 40.25
C ASP A 287 -21.69 25.99 41.07
N LYS A 288 -22.54 26.87 40.54
CA LYS A 288 -23.80 27.25 41.19
C LYS A 288 -24.79 26.09 41.32
N LEU A 289 -24.96 25.30 40.26
CA LEU A 289 -25.81 24.10 40.28
C LEU A 289 -25.29 23.05 41.27
N ARG A 290 -23.96 22.91 41.37
CA ARG A 290 -23.33 22.00 42.33
C ARG A 290 -23.60 22.43 43.78
N GLU A 291 -23.64 23.72 44.06
CA GLU A 291 -23.97 24.26 45.39
C GLU A 291 -25.46 24.12 45.73
N THR A 292 -26.36 24.34 44.76
CA THR A 292 -27.81 24.33 45.03
C THR A 292 -28.43 22.94 44.98
N GLU A 293 -28.03 22.10 44.04
CA GLU A 293 -28.68 20.81 43.76
C GLU A 293 -27.75 19.61 44.04
N GLY A 294 -26.47 19.84 44.31
CA GLY A 294 -25.49 18.76 44.46
C GLY A 294 -25.74 17.83 45.64
N LEU A 295 -26.30 18.33 46.74
CA LEU A 295 -26.66 17.51 47.91
C LEU A 295 -27.86 16.60 47.61
N ASP A 296 -28.89 17.15 46.96
CA ASP A 296 -30.11 16.43 46.60
C ASP A 296 -29.83 15.34 45.56
N ILE A 297 -29.00 15.65 44.56
CA ILE A 297 -28.53 14.66 43.56
C ILE A 297 -27.73 13.53 44.22
N LYS A 298 -26.90 13.85 45.22
CA LYS A 298 -26.11 12.86 45.95
C LYS A 298 -27.01 11.91 46.75
N GLU A 299 -27.98 12.45 47.48
CA GLU A 299 -28.93 11.68 48.27
C GLU A 299 -29.79 10.77 47.37
N THR A 300 -30.28 11.31 46.24
CA THR A 300 -31.03 10.53 45.24
C THR A 300 -30.21 9.38 44.65
N LEU A 301 -28.92 9.60 44.38
CA LEU A 301 -28.01 8.55 43.88
C LEU A 301 -27.72 7.48 44.93
N GLU A 302 -27.55 7.86 46.19
CA GLU A 302 -27.35 6.92 47.30
C GLU A 302 -28.61 6.04 47.50
N ASP A 303 -29.81 6.62 47.38
CA ASP A 303 -31.08 5.90 47.43
C ASP A 303 -31.26 4.94 46.25
N GLN A 304 -30.93 5.37 45.02
CA GLN A 304 -30.99 4.50 43.84
C GLN A 304 -30.01 3.32 43.95
N ILE A 305 -28.81 3.56 44.48
CA ILE A 305 -27.83 2.50 44.72
C ILE A 305 -28.35 1.55 45.80
N GLY A 306 -28.91 2.06 46.89
CA GLY A 306 -29.52 1.26 47.96
C GLY A 306 -30.68 0.40 47.45
N GLN A 307 -31.57 0.99 46.65
CA GLN A 307 -32.68 0.29 46.01
C GLN A 307 -32.17 -0.82 45.06
N CYS A 308 -31.13 -0.56 44.29
CA CYS A 308 -30.50 -1.56 43.41
C CYS A 308 -29.93 -2.75 44.21
N PHE A 309 -29.35 -2.51 45.39
CA PHE A 309 -28.89 -3.59 46.27
C PHE A 309 -30.03 -4.41 46.88
N ILE A 310 -31.20 -3.81 47.10
CA ILE A 310 -32.40 -4.51 47.58
C ILE A 310 -33.01 -5.35 46.46
N GLU A 311 -33.05 -4.83 45.23
CA GLU A 311 -33.60 -5.52 44.05
C GLU A 311 -32.72 -6.67 43.54
N CYS A 312 -31.42 -6.64 43.83
CA CYS A 312 -30.45 -7.70 43.45
C CYS A 312 -30.25 -8.79 44.53
N ARG A 313 -31.13 -8.90 45.53
CA ARG A 313 -31.10 -9.93 46.59
C ARG A 313 -32.22 -10.94 46.43
#